data_AF-F6HJ02-F1
#
_entry.id   AF-F6HJ02-F1
#
_cell.length_a   1.000
_cell.length_b   1.000
_cell.length_c   1.000
_cell.angle_alpha   90.00
_cell.angle_beta   90.00
_cell.angle_gamma   90.00
#
_symmetry.space_group_name_H-M   'P 1'
#
loop_
_entity.id
_entity.type
_entity.pdbx_description
1 polymer ?
#
loop_
_entity_poly.entity_id
_entity_poly.type
_entity_poly.pdbx_seq_one_letter_code
_entity_poly.pdbx_strand_id
1 'polypeptide(L)'
;MVFFILHPLLHWKTLTLRFILHYFISMWVDVRDVANAHIQAYEIPKASGRYCLVERDLHYLETLKILRKLYTRLPLPEKCADDKPYAPSSQVYQEKAKSLGIHFTPLEVSLKDTVESLKGKNFVSF
;
A
#
# COMPACT_ATOMS: atom_id res chain seq x y z
N MET A 1 -9.32 11.26 10.83
CA MET A 1 -9.09 12.71 10.98
C MET A 1 -8.42 12.93 12.33
N VAL A 2 -7.15 13.31 12.37
CA VAL A 2 -6.47 13.64 13.65
C VAL A 2 -5.66 14.91 13.44
N PHE A 3 -6.10 15.98 14.09
CA PHE A 3 -5.36 17.24 14.24
C PHE A 3 -4.32 17.07 15.35
N PHE A 4 -3.11 17.64 15.18
CA PHE A 4 -2.21 17.92 16.30
C PHE A 4 -1.78 19.38 16.28
N ILE A 5 -2.00 20.03 17.42
CA ILE A 5 -1.69 21.41 17.76
C ILE A 5 -0.17 21.55 17.97
N LEU A 6 0.42 22.62 17.44
CA LEU A 6 1.82 23.00 17.61
C LEU A 6 2.13 23.48 19.05
N HIS A 7 3.19 22.95 19.67
CA HIS A 7 4.16 23.79 20.38
C HIS A 7 5.55 23.12 20.42
N PRO A 8 6.66 23.85 20.16
CA PRO A 8 7.99 23.28 19.99
C PRO A 8 8.78 23.25 21.31
N LEU A 9 9.90 22.53 21.26
CA LEU A 9 11.04 22.44 22.20
C LEU A 9 11.19 21.06 22.84
N LEU A 10 11.88 20.16 22.13
CA LEU A 10 12.95 19.34 22.72
C LEU A 10 13.73 18.63 21.61
N HIS A 11 14.94 19.16 21.42
CA HIS A 11 16.04 18.67 20.63
C HIS A 11 16.37 17.18 20.93
N TRP A 12 16.93 16.50 19.93
CA TRP A 12 17.68 15.21 19.98
C TRP A 12 17.02 13.86 19.62
N LYS A 13 15.69 13.72 19.41
CA LYS A 13 15.08 12.43 19.00
C LYS A 13 14.54 12.35 17.56
N THR A 14 15.25 12.88 16.56
CA THR A 14 14.78 12.87 15.16
C THR A 14 15.68 12.16 14.15
N LEU A 15 16.74 11.47 14.59
CA LEU A 15 17.59 10.69 13.65
C LEU A 15 17.06 9.29 13.34
N THR A 16 16.26 8.66 14.20
CA THR A 16 15.74 7.30 13.93
C THR A 16 14.47 7.27 13.08
N LEU A 17 13.65 8.33 13.08
CA LEU A 17 12.45 8.38 12.23
C LEU A 17 12.73 8.86 10.80
N ARG A 18 13.86 9.55 10.57
CA ARG A 18 14.25 10.01 9.23
C ARG A 18 14.78 8.89 8.32
N PHE A 19 15.17 7.76 8.91
CA PHE A 19 15.61 6.56 8.16
C PHE A 19 14.46 5.69 7.65
N ILE A 20 13.23 5.85 8.16
CA ILE A 20 12.10 4.94 7.86
C ILE A 20 11.25 5.43 6.67
N LEU A 21 11.37 6.70 6.25
CA LEU A 21 10.45 7.31 5.28
C LEU A 21 11.11 7.89 4.03
N HIS A 22 12.35 7.53 3.70
CA HIS A 22 13.06 8.15 2.57
C HIS A 22 13.40 7.21 1.40
N TYR A 23 12.69 6.10 1.22
CA TYR A 23 12.77 5.32 0.00
C TYR A 23 11.39 4.80 -0.42
N PHE A 24 11.14 4.89 -1.72
CA PHE A 24 9.92 4.71 -2.52
C PHE A 24 9.23 3.33 -2.42
N ILE A 25 9.01 2.83 -1.20
CA ILE A 25 8.32 1.57 -0.91
C ILE A 25 6.81 1.84 -0.93
N SER A 26 6.10 1.26 -1.92
CA SER A 26 4.64 1.33 -1.99
C SER A 26 4.04 0.02 -1.50
N MET A 27 3.42 0.08 -0.34
CA MET A 27 2.72 -1.06 0.27
C MET A 27 1.29 -1.07 -0.26
N TRP A 28 0.89 -2.19 -0.87
CA TRP A 28 -0.41 -2.36 -1.49
C TRP A 28 -1.31 -3.30 -0.71
N VAL A 29 -2.59 -2.98 -0.67
CA VAL A 29 -3.65 -3.83 -0.11
C VAL A 29 -4.97 -3.49 -0.79
N ASP A 30 -5.83 -4.48 -1.00
CA ASP A 30 -7.17 -4.24 -1.51
C ASP A 30 -8.08 -3.64 -0.42
N VAL A 31 -8.90 -2.65 -0.80
CA VAL A 31 -9.83 -1.99 0.13
C VAL A 31 -10.85 -2.97 0.72
N ARG A 32 -11.23 -4.02 -0.01
CA ARG A 32 -12.13 -5.08 0.46
C ARG A 32 -11.48 -5.89 1.57
N ASP A 33 -10.19 -6.21 1.44
CA ASP A 33 -9.43 -6.92 2.47
C ASP A 33 -9.32 -6.08 3.73
N VAL A 34 -9.12 -4.76 3.58
CA VAL A 34 -9.10 -3.83 4.72
C VAL A 34 -10.44 -3.80 5.43
N ALA A 35 -11.55 -3.68 4.70
CA ALA A 35 -12.88 -3.69 5.30
C ALA A 35 -13.16 -5.00 6.05
N ASN A 36 -12.86 -6.14 5.41
CA ASN A 36 -13.01 -7.46 6.02
C ASN A 36 -12.14 -7.62 7.27
N ALA A 37 -10.90 -7.13 7.25
CA ALA A 37 -10.01 -7.18 8.40
C ALA A 37 -10.55 -6.38 9.60
N HIS A 38 -11.20 -5.24 9.36
CA HIS A 38 -11.83 -4.48 10.44
C HIS A 38 -13.01 -5.23 11.05
N ILE A 39 -13.85 -5.86 10.22
CA ILE A 39 -14.98 -6.69 10.68
C ILE A 39 -14.44 -7.87 11.51
N GLN A 40 -13.49 -8.62 10.96
CA GLN A 40 -12.92 -9.79 11.64
C GLN A 40 -12.19 -9.44 12.94
N ALA A 41 -11.45 -8.33 12.96
CA ALA A 41 -10.78 -7.86 14.18
C ALA A 41 -11.76 -7.45 15.28
N TYR A 42 -12.97 -7.03 14.91
CA TYR A 42 -14.04 -6.71 15.86
C TYR A 42 -14.78 -7.97 16.35
N GLU A 43 -15.10 -8.88 15.44
CA GLU A 43 -15.93 -10.06 15.73
C GLU A 43 -15.18 -11.19 16.44
N ILE A 44 -13.88 -11.36 16.17
CA ILE A 44 -13.07 -12.43 16.77
C ILE A 44 -12.65 -12.00 18.19
N PRO A 45 -13.15 -12.66 19.27
CA PRO A 45 -12.87 -12.21 20.64
C PRO A 45 -11.38 -12.29 21.04
N LYS A 46 -10.60 -13.13 20.35
CA LYS A 46 -9.16 -13.29 20.55
C LYS A 46 -8.32 -12.27 19.79
N ALA A 47 -8.92 -11.48 18.90
CA ALA A 47 -8.19 -10.48 18.13
C ALA A 47 -7.67 -9.38 19.07
N SER A 48 -6.40 -9.00 18.90
CA SER A 48 -5.76 -8.02 19.79
C SER A 48 -4.54 -7.34 19.19
N GLY A 49 -4.29 -6.12 19.64
CA GLY A 49 -3.16 -5.30 19.22
C GLY A 49 -3.29 -4.82 17.77
N ARG A 50 -2.15 -4.69 17.07
CA ARG A 50 -2.07 -4.14 15.71
C ARG A 50 -1.94 -5.25 14.67
N TYR A 51 -2.55 -5.04 13.51
CA TYR A 51 -2.51 -5.92 12.34
C TYR A 51 -1.97 -5.15 11.13
N CYS A 52 -0.94 -5.68 10.47
CA CYS A 52 -0.38 -5.09 9.27
C CYS A 52 -1.10 -5.65 8.04
N LEU A 53 -1.81 -4.82 7.28
CA LEU A 53 -2.60 -5.22 6.14
C LEU A 53 -1.91 -4.79 4.85
N VAL A 54 -1.15 -5.70 4.27
CA VAL A 54 -0.33 -5.46 3.09
C VAL A 54 -0.22 -6.76 2.32
N GLU A 55 -0.72 -6.81 1.09
CA GLU A 55 -0.54 -7.98 0.20
C GLU A 55 0.86 -8.01 -0.41
N ARG A 56 1.39 -6.85 -0.81
CA ARG A 56 2.70 -6.76 -1.44
C ARG A 56 3.34 -5.40 -1.22
N ASP A 57 4.64 -5.40 -1.00
CA ASP A 57 5.49 -4.23 -1.05
C ASP A 57 6.19 -4.22 -2.42
N LEU A 58 5.84 -3.25 -3.26
CA LEU A 58 6.46 -3.07 -4.57
C LEU A 58 6.97 -1.65 -4.74
N HIS A 59 8.09 -1.54 -5.44
CA HIS A 59 8.51 -0.29 -6.01
C HIS A 59 7.50 0.17 -7.09
N TYR A 60 7.37 1.49 -7.23
CA TYR A 60 6.46 2.11 -8.19
C TYR A 60 6.64 1.58 -9.63
N LEU A 61 7.89 1.38 -10.09
CA LEU A 61 8.15 0.84 -11.43
C LEU A 61 7.67 -0.61 -11.62
N GLU A 62 7.71 -1.44 -10.58
CA GLU A 62 7.18 -2.81 -10.66
C GLU A 62 5.65 -2.78 -10.76
N THR A 63 5.00 -1.85 -10.04
CA THR A 63 3.57 -1.60 -10.18
C THR A 63 3.21 -1.17 -11.60
N LEU A 64 4.00 -0.27 -12.20
CA LEU A 64 3.82 0.14 -13.60
C LEU A 64 4.02 -1.02 -14.58
N LYS A 65 4.96 -1.93 -14.34
CA LYS A 65 5.13 -3.13 -15.17
C LYS A 65 3.88 -4.02 -15.13
N ILE A 66 3.26 -4.18 -13.96
CA ILE A 66 1.99 -4.91 -13.84
C ILE A 66 0.89 -4.20 -14.63
N LEU A 67 0.73 -2.89 -14.44
CA LEU A 67 -0.26 -2.09 -15.16
C LEU A 67 -0.07 -2.16 -16.69
N ARG A 68 1.17 -2.12 -17.19
CA ARG A 68 1.47 -2.29 -18.63
C ARG A 68 1.06 -3.66 -19.17
N LYS A 69 1.24 -4.72 -18.39
CA LYS A 69 0.81 -6.07 -18.78
C LYS A 69 -0.72 -6.18 -18.82
N LEU A 70 -1.41 -5.55 -17.87
CA LEU A 70 -2.87 -5.54 -17.81
C LEU A 70 -3.50 -4.64 -18.89
N TYR A 71 -2.86 -3.51 -19.20
CA TYR A 71 -3.37 -2.48 -20.09
C TYR A 71 -2.24 -1.92 -20.97
N THR A 72 -2.00 -2.55 -22.10
CA THR A 72 -0.89 -2.22 -23.02
C THR A 72 -0.99 -0.84 -23.66
N ARG A 73 -2.19 -0.23 -23.69
CA ARG A 73 -2.45 1.08 -24.31
C ARG A 73 -2.42 2.25 -23.33
N LEU A 74 -2.19 2.00 -22.04
CA LEU A 74 -2.11 3.06 -21.04
C LEU A 74 -0.85 3.91 -21.25
N PRO A 75 -0.96 5.26 -21.34
CA PRO A 75 0.21 6.13 -21.38
C PRO A 75 0.84 6.21 -19.98
N LEU A 76 1.72 5.24 -19.68
CA LEU A 76 2.40 5.15 -18.38
C LEU A 76 3.84 5.67 -18.45
N PRO A 77 4.27 6.47 -17.46
CA PRO A 77 5.61 7.04 -17.44
C PRO A 77 6.69 5.95 -17.44
N GLU A 78 7.73 6.13 -18.25
CA GLU A 78 8.83 5.15 -18.38
C GLU A 78 9.90 5.28 -17.31
N LYS A 79 10.00 6.45 -16.67
CA LYS A 79 11.07 6.78 -15.72
C LYS A 79 10.52 7.24 -14.38
N CYS A 80 11.27 6.92 -13.32
CA CYS A 80 11.07 7.54 -12.02
C CYS A 80 11.54 9.00 -12.04
N ALA A 81 11.07 9.80 -11.09
CA ALA A 81 11.47 11.20 -10.95
C ALA A 81 12.93 11.38 -10.47
N ASP A 82 13.61 10.29 -10.10
CA ASP A 82 14.96 10.27 -9.53
C ASP A 82 15.69 8.99 -10.00
N ASP A 83 17.02 9.08 -10.14
CA ASP A 83 17.93 8.01 -10.58
C ASP A 83 18.53 7.21 -9.39
N LYS A 84 18.05 7.45 -8.16
CA LYS A 84 18.54 6.77 -6.95
C LYS A 84 18.28 5.26 -6.98
N PRO A 85 19.20 4.45 -6.42
CA PRO A 85 19.03 3.00 -6.32
C PRO A 85 17.82 2.62 -5.47
N TYR A 86 17.09 1.60 -5.92
CA TYR A 86 15.86 1.15 -5.28
C TYR A 86 16.15 0.45 -3.94
N ALA A 87 15.35 0.76 -2.92
CA ALA A 87 15.33 -0.06 -1.72
C ALA A 87 14.78 -1.46 -2.08
N PRO A 88 15.42 -2.55 -1.61
CA PRO A 88 14.91 -3.89 -1.83
C PRO A 88 13.52 -4.03 -1.20
N SER A 89 12.61 -4.73 -1.89
CA SER A 89 11.29 -5.07 -1.35
C SER A 89 11.46 -5.78 -0.02
N SER A 90 10.81 -5.27 1.02
CA SER A 90 10.88 -5.87 2.35
C SER A 90 9.94 -7.07 2.44
N GLN A 91 10.32 -8.10 3.20
CA GLN A 91 9.42 -9.22 3.45
C GLN A 91 8.28 -8.74 4.34
N VAL A 92 7.08 -8.70 3.78
CA VAL A 92 5.88 -8.26 4.50
C VAL A 92 5.43 -9.36 5.46
N TYR A 93 5.35 -9.05 6.76
CA TYR A 93 4.87 -9.98 7.77
C TYR A 93 3.33 -10.00 7.80
N GLN A 94 2.73 -10.90 7.03
CA GLN A 94 1.27 -11.03 6.88
C GLN A 94 0.63 -12.00 7.87
N GLU A 95 1.42 -12.82 8.57
CA GLU A 95 0.92 -13.97 9.33
C GLU A 95 -0.10 -13.57 10.39
N LYS A 96 0.12 -12.44 11.05
CA LYS A 96 -0.84 -11.92 12.02
C LYS A 96 -2.15 -11.46 11.37
N ALA A 97 -2.11 -10.85 10.19
CA ALA A 97 -3.34 -10.49 9.48
C ALA A 97 -4.11 -11.71 8.98
N LYS A 98 -3.40 -12.73 8.49
CA LYS A 98 -4.00 -14.00 8.08
C LYS A 98 -4.68 -14.74 9.24
N SER A 99 -4.24 -14.54 10.49
CA SER A 99 -4.91 -15.12 11.66
C SER A 99 -6.31 -14.54 11.93
N LEU A 100 -6.68 -13.43 11.29
CA LEU A 100 -8.06 -12.92 11.24
C LEU A 100 -8.92 -13.61 10.17
N GLY A 101 -8.40 -14.63 9.48
CA GLY A 101 -9.10 -15.27 8.35
C GLY A 101 -9.11 -14.44 7.07
N ILE A 102 -8.18 -13.48 6.95
CA ILE A 102 -8.07 -12.63 5.76
C ILE A 102 -7.28 -13.33 4.67
N HIS A 103 -7.88 -13.41 3.49
CA HIS A 103 -7.25 -13.84 2.26
C HIS A 103 -6.97 -12.61 1.42
N PHE A 104 -5.69 -12.23 1.33
CA PHE A 104 -5.30 -11.06 0.55
C PHE A 104 -5.61 -11.25 -0.93
N THR A 105 -6.27 -10.26 -1.51
CA THR A 105 -6.55 -10.16 -2.94
C THR A 105 -5.24 -9.84 -3.68
N PRO A 106 -4.86 -10.61 -4.71
CA PRO A 106 -3.64 -10.34 -5.46
C PRO A 106 -3.63 -8.94 -6.06
N LEU A 107 -2.48 -8.24 -5.98
CA LEU A 107 -2.32 -6.87 -6.48
C LEU A 107 -2.81 -6.68 -7.92
N GLU A 108 -2.59 -7.65 -8.79
CA GLU A 108 -3.03 -7.64 -10.19
C GLU A 108 -4.54 -7.47 -10.31
N VAL A 109 -5.31 -8.12 -9.43
CA VAL A 109 -6.79 -8.02 -9.39
C VAL A 109 -7.19 -6.64 -8.89
N SER A 110 -6.60 -6.16 -7.79
CA SER A 110 -6.87 -4.84 -7.24
C SER A 110 -6.57 -3.70 -8.23
N LEU A 111 -5.44 -3.78 -8.94
CA LEU A 111 -5.06 -2.81 -9.96
C LEU A 111 -6.04 -2.84 -11.15
N LYS A 112 -6.45 -4.04 -11.58
CA LYS A 112 -7.44 -4.19 -12.65
C LYS A 112 -8.76 -3.52 -12.26
N ASP A 113 -9.30 -3.88 -11.09
CA ASP A 113 -10.57 -3.34 -10.57
C ASP A 113 -10.49 -1.82 -10.37
N THR A 114 -9.33 -1.30 -9.93
CA THR A 114 -9.10 0.15 -9.79
C THR A 114 -9.20 0.86 -11.13
N VAL A 115 -8.52 0.36 -12.16
CA VAL A 115 -8.56 0.97 -13.50
C VAL A 115 -9.97 0.94 -14.09
N GLU A 116 -10.68 -0.18 -13.97
CA GLU A 116 -12.06 -0.28 -14.48
C GLU A 116 -13.03 0.62 -13.69
N SER A 117 -12.85 0.75 -12.38
CA SER A 117 -13.62 1.70 -11.56
C SER A 117 -13.38 3.16 -11.96
N LEU A 118 -12.13 3.52 -12.28
CA LEU A 118 -11.78 4.87 -12.77
C LEU A 118 -12.39 5.15 -14.15
N LYS A 119 -12.34 4.18 -15.07
CA LYS A 119 -12.99 4.28 -16.39
C LYS A 119 -14.50 4.43 -16.26
N GLY A 120 -15.15 3.57 -15.48
CA GLY A 120 -16.60 3.60 -15.28
C GLY A 120 -17.12 4.89 -14.65
N LYS A 121 -16.25 5.62 -13.94
CA LYS A 121 -16.53 6.94 -13.35
C LYS A 121 -16.06 8.12 -14.22
N ASN A 122 -15.58 7.86 -15.43
CA ASN A 122 -15.06 8.86 -16.37
C ASN A 122 -13.89 9.71 -15.83
N PHE A 123 -13.11 9.18 -14.88
CA PHE A 123 -11.90 9.88 -14.40
C PHE A 123 -10.72 9.73 -15.37
N VAL A 124 -10.76 8.73 -16.23
CA VAL A 124 -9.72 8.44 -17.23
C VAL A 124 -10.37 8.02 -18.54
N SER A 125 -9.79 8.46 -19.65
CA SER A 125 -10.24 8.13 -21.02
C SER A 125 -9.03 7.74 -21.86
N PHE A 126 -8.91 6.44 -22.17
CA PHE A 126 -7.84 5.89 -23.00
C PHE A 126 -8.27 4.57 -23.63
#